data_AF-A0A5K7YQ80-F1
#
_entry.id   AF-A0A5K7YQ80-F1
#
_cell.length_a   1.000
_cell.length_b   1.000
_cell.length_c   1.000
_cell.angle_alpha   90.00
_cell.angle_beta   90.00
_cell.angle_gamma   90.00
#
_symmetry.space_group_name_H-M   'P 1'
#
loop_
_entity.id
_entity.type
_entity.pdbx_description
1 polymer ?
#
loop_
_entity_poly.entity_id
_entity_poly.type
_entity_poly.pdbx_seq_one_letter_code
_entity_poly.pdbx_strand_id
1 'polypeptide(L)'
;MKDVQKELLAISTALSSLVKQVEKMAAAIEKGSGKAAPAKKVKAVKKAKAPAKKAAAVKKTAAPKKKAKAPVKKAKAAPKKRAAKKTAPAAAAPASGTTMLDNIFGMISKSRKGITVERLKKRTNLEARQVSNALYKLTKKGKIETLSRGVYIKKKK
;
A
#
# COMPACT_ATOMS: atom_id res chain seq x y z
N MET A 1 22.74 7.66 36.95
CA MET A 1 23.16 9.00 36.47
C MET A 1 24.24 8.91 35.40
N LYS A 2 25.46 8.51 35.75
CA LYS A 2 26.64 8.53 34.85
C LYS A 2 26.43 7.73 33.56
N ASP A 3 25.73 6.61 33.62
CA ASP A 3 25.52 5.73 32.47
C ASP A 3 24.45 6.28 31.50
N VAL A 4 23.41 6.94 32.03
CA VAL A 4 22.44 7.72 31.22
C VAL A 4 23.14 8.85 30.47
N GLN A 5 24.14 9.50 31.08
CA GLN A 5 24.95 10.52 30.40
C GLN A 5 25.81 9.91 29.28
N LYS A 6 26.40 8.72 29.48
CA LYS A 6 27.13 7.99 28.42
C LYS A 6 26.21 7.62 27.26
N GLU A 7 25.00 7.12 27.54
CA GLU A 7 24.01 6.79 26.52
C GLU A 7 23.56 8.02 25.72
N LEU A 8 23.29 9.15 26.39
CA LEU A 8 22.95 10.41 25.73
C LEU A 8 24.08 10.93 24.83
N LEU A 9 25.34 10.80 25.25
CA LEU A 9 26.51 11.14 24.43
C LEU A 9 26.70 10.18 23.24
N ALA A 10 26.45 8.88 23.43
CA ALA A 10 26.47 7.90 22.34
C ALA A 10 25.36 8.18 21.30
N ILE A 11 24.18 8.57 21.75
CA ILE A 11 23.07 8.97 20.88
C ILE A 11 23.41 10.27 20.14
N SER A 12 23.98 11.29 20.79
CA SER A 12 24.31 12.56 20.12
C SER A 12 25.40 12.41 19.04
N THR A 13 26.41 11.58 19.29
CA THR A 13 27.46 11.26 18.32
C THR A 13 26.93 10.41 17.16
N ALA A 14 26.06 9.43 17.42
CA ALA A 14 25.39 8.65 16.38
C ALA A 14 24.44 9.48 15.50
N LEU A 15 23.70 10.44 16.08
CA LEU A 15 22.89 11.38 15.31
C LEU A 15 23.76 12.28 14.43
N SER A 16 24.88 12.77 14.98
CA SER A 16 25.83 13.63 14.26
C SER A 16 26.52 12.94 13.07
N SER A 17 26.83 11.64 13.19
CA SER A 17 27.38 10.87 12.07
C SER A 17 26.34 10.62 10.99
N LEU A 18 25.09 10.34 11.39
CA LEU A 18 23.98 10.08 10.47
C LEU A 18 23.58 11.33 9.67
N VAL A 19 23.62 12.53 10.28
CA VAL A 19 23.46 13.81 9.56
C VAL A 19 24.54 13.99 8.49
N LYS A 20 25.83 13.83 8.85
CA LYS A 20 26.95 13.89 7.88
C LYS A 20 26.82 12.89 6.74
N GLN A 21 26.21 11.73 7.00
CA GLN A 21 25.98 10.70 5.98
C GLN A 21 24.84 11.12 5.03
N VAL A 22 23.76 11.70 5.55
CA VAL A 22 22.67 12.28 4.73
C VAL A 22 23.16 13.45 3.88
N GLU A 23 23.96 14.36 4.43
CA GLU A 23 24.56 15.48 3.70
C GLU A 23 25.44 15.01 2.53
N LYS A 24 26.28 13.99 2.76
CA LYS A 24 27.08 13.36 1.69
C LYS A 24 26.21 12.72 0.61
N MET A 25 25.11 12.06 0.98
CA MET A 25 24.17 11.50 0.00
C MET A 25 23.43 12.59 -0.77
N ALA A 26 23.02 13.69 -0.12
CA ALA A 26 22.40 14.84 -0.79
C ALA A 26 23.37 15.50 -1.79
N ALA A 27 24.63 15.72 -1.39
CA ALA A 27 25.67 16.24 -2.28
C ALA A 27 26.00 15.30 -3.45
N ALA A 28 25.93 13.98 -3.24
CA ALA A 28 26.09 12.99 -4.31
C ALA A 28 24.89 12.97 -5.27
N ILE A 29 23.67 13.18 -4.76
CA ILE A 29 22.46 13.34 -5.58
C ILE A 29 22.57 14.61 -6.42
N GLU A 30 22.87 15.77 -5.85
CA GLU A 30 23.04 17.03 -6.59
C GLU A 30 24.14 16.96 -7.66
N LYS A 31 25.25 16.25 -7.40
CA LYS A 31 26.31 16.02 -8.39
C LYS A 31 25.96 14.97 -9.45
N GLY A 32 25.10 14.00 -9.14
CA GLY A 32 24.65 12.96 -10.06
C GLY A 32 23.41 13.35 -10.89
N SER A 33 22.55 14.22 -10.37
CA SER A 33 21.40 14.77 -11.09
C SER A 33 21.81 16.03 -11.85
N GLY A 34 22.36 15.83 -13.05
CA GLY A 34 22.62 16.92 -13.99
C GLY A 34 21.35 17.74 -14.26
N LYS A 35 21.27 18.91 -13.60
CA LYS A 35 20.49 20.11 -13.97
C LYS A 35 19.21 19.83 -14.78
N ALA A 36 18.11 19.55 -14.08
CA ALA A 36 16.77 19.63 -14.66
C ALA A 36 16.47 21.09 -15.06
N ALA A 37 16.74 21.43 -16.33
CA ALA A 37 16.54 22.78 -16.85
C ALA A 37 15.03 23.13 -16.90
N PRO A 38 14.63 24.32 -16.46
CA PRO A 38 13.22 24.74 -16.51
C PRO A 38 12.76 25.00 -17.94
N ALA A 39 11.45 24.86 -18.16
CA ALA A 39 10.81 24.97 -19.46
C ALA A 39 11.10 26.32 -20.18
N LYS A 40 11.49 26.25 -21.46
CA LYS A 40 11.42 27.40 -22.38
C LYS A 40 10.26 27.25 -23.34
N LYS A 41 9.43 28.30 -23.41
CA LYS A 41 8.29 28.45 -24.30
C LYS A 41 8.56 29.56 -25.32
N VAL A 42 8.01 29.40 -26.52
CA VAL A 42 7.69 30.39 -27.59
C VAL A 42 8.79 30.90 -28.57
N LYS A 43 8.34 30.95 -29.86
CA LYS A 43 8.79 31.68 -31.08
C LYS A 43 9.66 30.85 -32.04
N ALA A 44 9.14 30.30 -33.16
CA ALA A 44 8.75 30.96 -34.43
C ALA A 44 9.98 31.58 -35.14
N VAL A 45 10.30 31.40 -36.44
CA VAL A 45 9.50 31.27 -37.68
C VAL A 45 10.31 30.52 -38.78
N LYS A 46 9.67 29.87 -39.78
CA LYS A 46 9.99 29.87 -41.25
C LYS A 46 9.71 28.55 -42.02
N LYS A 47 8.46 28.45 -42.50
CA LYS A 47 8.05 28.17 -43.90
C LYS A 47 9.01 27.36 -44.81
N ALA A 48 8.63 26.11 -45.12
CA ALA A 48 8.93 25.43 -46.39
C ALA A 48 7.68 24.66 -46.89
N LYS A 49 7.55 24.51 -48.23
CA LYS A 49 6.36 24.05 -48.97
C LYS A 49 6.85 23.36 -50.25
N ALA A 50 6.37 22.21 -50.73
CA ALA A 50 5.48 21.13 -50.25
C ALA A 50 5.69 19.97 -51.28
N PRO A 51 4.75 19.05 -51.66
CA PRO A 51 3.50 18.53 -51.08
C PRO A 51 3.42 16.97 -51.09
N ALA A 52 2.19 16.42 -50.96
CA ALA A 52 1.77 15.01 -51.11
C ALA A 52 1.94 14.10 -49.86
N LYS A 53 1.00 13.19 -49.51
CA LYS A 53 -0.27 12.78 -50.14
C LYS A 53 -1.50 13.04 -49.24
N LYS A 54 -2.70 12.97 -49.84
CA LYS A 54 -4.01 13.36 -49.27
C LYS A 54 -4.94 12.14 -49.17
N ALA A 55 -5.43 11.84 -47.96
CA ALA A 55 -6.64 11.05 -47.68
C ALA A 55 -7.11 11.45 -46.26
N ALA A 56 -8.08 12.36 -46.11
CA ALA A 56 -9.52 12.08 -46.13
C ALA A 56 -9.92 11.07 -45.02
N ALA A 57 -10.32 11.57 -43.84
CA ALA A 57 -11.73 11.60 -43.36
C ALA A 57 -12.17 10.23 -42.75
N VAL A 58 -12.94 10.14 -41.66
CA VAL A 58 -14.20 10.84 -41.31
C VAL A 58 -14.33 11.10 -39.79
N LYS A 59 -15.17 12.08 -39.42
CA LYS A 59 -15.50 12.52 -38.04
C LYS A 59 -16.67 11.74 -37.41
N LYS A 60 -16.64 11.59 -36.06
CA LYS A 60 -17.79 11.33 -35.14
C LYS A 60 -18.50 9.96 -35.40
N THR A 61 -19.30 9.36 -34.51
CA THR A 61 -20.19 9.82 -33.41
C THR A 61 -20.40 8.74 -32.31
N ALA A 62 -20.82 9.19 -31.12
CA ALA A 62 -21.80 8.54 -30.22
C ALA A 62 -21.50 7.20 -29.49
N ALA A 63 -21.40 7.29 -28.15
CA ALA A 63 -22.14 6.41 -27.22
C ALA A 63 -23.63 6.87 -27.15
N PRO A 64 -24.64 6.18 -26.53
CA PRO A 64 -24.52 5.21 -25.42
C PRO A 64 -25.61 4.08 -25.25
N LYS A 65 -25.42 3.21 -24.23
CA LYS A 65 -26.42 2.53 -23.34
C LYS A 65 -27.67 1.79 -23.90
N LYS A 66 -27.83 0.50 -23.55
CA LYS A 66 -29.05 -0.20 -23.01
C LYS A 66 -28.67 -1.61 -22.50
N LYS A 67 -28.71 -1.91 -21.19
CA LYS A 67 -29.82 -2.42 -20.35
C LYS A 67 -30.29 -3.88 -20.63
N ALA A 68 -29.83 -4.78 -19.75
CA ALA A 68 -30.54 -5.90 -19.08
C ALA A 68 -31.34 -6.96 -19.86
N LYS A 69 -31.03 -8.25 -19.59
CA LYS A 69 -32.00 -9.34 -19.37
C LYS A 69 -31.35 -10.60 -18.75
N ALA A 70 -31.76 -10.91 -17.52
CA ALA A 70 -31.92 -12.28 -16.99
C ALA A 70 -33.46 -12.51 -16.90
N PRO A 71 -34.04 -13.74 -16.83
CA PRO A 71 -33.48 -14.93 -16.17
C PRO A 71 -33.76 -16.31 -16.85
N VAL A 72 -33.09 -17.37 -16.39
CA VAL A 72 -33.65 -18.75 -16.44
C VAL A 72 -33.31 -19.49 -15.13
N LYS A 73 -34.23 -20.31 -14.63
CA LYS A 73 -34.18 -21.01 -13.33
C LYS A 73 -34.22 -22.53 -13.52
N LYS A 74 -33.54 -23.27 -12.62
CA LYS A 74 -33.83 -24.68 -12.19
C LYS A 74 -33.66 -25.78 -13.26
N ALA A 75 -33.41 -27.06 -12.93
CA ALA A 75 -32.91 -27.70 -11.70
C ALA A 75 -32.52 -29.17 -11.94
N LYS A 76 -31.64 -29.74 -11.10
CA LYS A 76 -31.75 -31.06 -10.45
C LYS A 76 -30.62 -31.13 -9.39
N ALA A 77 -30.94 -30.98 -8.10
CA ALA A 77 -31.43 -32.01 -7.19
C ALA A 77 -30.27 -32.84 -6.59
N ALA A 78 -30.07 -32.69 -5.28
CA ALA A 78 -29.05 -33.39 -4.49
C ALA A 78 -29.63 -34.65 -3.82
N PRO A 79 -28.80 -35.62 -3.42
CA PRO A 79 -29.08 -36.47 -2.27
C PRO A 79 -28.49 -35.85 -0.99
N LYS A 80 -29.31 -35.80 0.08
CA LYS A 80 -28.88 -35.41 1.43
C LYS A 80 -28.35 -36.64 2.21
N LYS A 81 -27.55 -36.35 3.24
CA LYS A 81 -27.18 -37.21 4.39
C LYS A 81 -26.32 -38.44 4.10
N ARG A 82 -25.13 -38.45 4.69
CA ARG A 82 -24.97 -39.05 6.03
C ARG A 82 -23.89 -38.32 6.83
N ALA A 83 -24.04 -38.31 8.15
CA ALA A 83 -23.10 -37.67 9.06
C ALA A 83 -21.85 -38.54 9.21
N ALA A 84 -20.67 -37.94 9.04
CA ALA A 84 -19.41 -38.51 9.46
C ALA A 84 -18.72 -37.51 10.41
N LYS A 85 -18.80 -37.83 11.69
CA LYS A 85 -18.15 -37.20 12.85
C LYS A 85 -16.71 -36.78 12.53
N LYS A 86 -16.51 -35.52 12.10
CA LYS A 86 -15.26 -34.81 12.36
C LYS A 86 -15.48 -33.95 13.58
N THR A 87 -14.79 -34.33 14.65
CA THR A 87 -14.63 -33.53 15.85
C THR A 87 -14.37 -32.08 15.46
N ALA A 88 -15.23 -31.17 15.91
CA ALA A 88 -14.75 -29.82 16.10
C ALA A 88 -13.56 -29.94 17.07
N PRO A 89 -12.35 -29.47 16.72
CA PRO A 89 -11.48 -29.02 17.79
C PRO A 89 -12.29 -27.96 18.52
N ALA A 90 -12.63 -28.23 19.78
CA ALA A 90 -13.18 -27.22 20.66
C ALA A 90 -12.31 -25.96 20.53
N ALA A 91 -12.90 -24.78 20.68
CA ALA A 91 -12.19 -23.53 20.54
C ALA A 91 -11.16 -23.36 21.68
N ALA A 92 -10.03 -24.05 21.55
CA ALA A 92 -8.80 -23.75 22.23
C ALA A 92 -8.46 -22.32 21.83
N ALA A 93 -8.73 -21.40 22.75
CA ALA A 93 -8.25 -20.04 22.64
C ALA A 93 -6.75 -20.13 22.32
N PRO A 94 -6.25 -19.49 21.24
CA PRO A 94 -4.84 -19.59 20.89
C PRO A 94 -4.03 -19.03 22.05
N ALA A 95 -3.41 -19.94 22.80
CA ALA A 95 -2.70 -19.62 24.03
C ALA A 95 -1.50 -18.74 23.69
N SER A 96 -1.57 -17.47 24.09
CA SER A 96 -0.48 -16.56 24.47
C SER A 96 0.73 -16.38 23.54
N GLY A 97 0.77 -17.01 22.36
CA GLY A 97 1.75 -16.76 21.31
C GLY A 97 1.27 -15.62 20.44
N THR A 98 2.01 -14.50 20.44
CA THR A 98 1.68 -13.31 19.65
C THR A 98 1.70 -13.64 18.16
N THR A 99 0.54 -13.94 17.59
CA THR A 99 0.48 -14.34 16.17
C THR A 99 0.89 -13.17 15.30
N MET A 100 1.28 -13.45 14.06
CA MET A 100 1.65 -12.41 13.10
C MET A 100 0.52 -11.39 12.85
N LEU A 101 -0.75 -11.79 13.01
CA LEU A 101 -1.90 -10.89 12.97
C LEU A 101 -1.94 -9.95 14.18
N ASP A 102 -1.62 -10.46 15.36
CA ASP A 102 -1.64 -9.70 16.61
C ASP A 102 -0.43 -8.77 16.72
N ASN A 103 0.73 -9.14 16.16
CA ASN A 103 1.88 -8.24 15.99
C ASN A 103 1.55 -7.05 15.10
N ILE A 104 0.95 -7.29 13.92
CA ILE A 104 0.52 -6.23 12.99
C ILE A 104 -0.58 -5.36 13.63
N PHE A 105 -1.57 -5.98 14.30
CA PHE A 105 -2.62 -5.26 15.03
C PHE A 105 -2.06 -4.42 16.19
N GLY A 106 -1.05 -4.93 16.91
CA GLY A 106 -0.33 -4.23 17.96
C GLY A 106 0.41 -3.00 17.44
N MET A 107 1.02 -3.07 16.25
CA MET A 107 1.63 -1.90 15.61
C MET A 107 0.61 -0.86 15.15
N ILE A 108 -0.52 -1.30 14.58
CA ILE A 108 -1.60 -0.40 14.14
C ILE A 108 -2.25 0.30 15.34
N SER A 109 -2.53 -0.43 16.42
CA SER A 109 -3.19 0.11 17.62
C SER A 109 -2.32 1.09 18.41
N LYS A 110 -0.99 0.94 18.38
CA LYS A 110 -0.03 1.89 18.96
C LYS A 110 0.11 3.19 18.15
N SER A 111 -0.37 3.28 16.90
CA SER A 111 -0.24 4.48 16.08
C SER A 111 -1.50 5.34 16.05
N ARG A 112 -1.47 6.49 16.74
CA ARG A 112 -2.58 7.47 16.77
C ARG A 112 -2.94 8.03 15.38
N LYS A 113 -1.95 8.18 14.49
CA LYS A 113 -2.10 8.69 13.10
C LYS A 113 -2.30 7.57 12.07
N GLY A 114 -2.40 6.31 12.51
CA GLY A 114 -2.37 5.13 11.65
C GLY A 114 -0.97 4.76 11.15
N ILE A 115 -0.86 3.69 10.38
CA ILE A 115 0.41 3.17 9.88
C ILE A 115 0.29 2.77 8.39
N THR A 116 1.37 2.98 7.64
CA THR A 116 1.47 2.61 6.23
C THR A 116 1.92 1.16 6.04
N VAL A 117 1.54 0.55 4.91
CA VAL A 117 2.00 -0.80 4.52
C VAL A 117 3.53 -0.88 4.47
N GLU A 118 4.21 0.17 4.01
CA GLU A 118 5.67 0.25 3.99
C GLU A 118 6.30 0.24 5.39
N ARG A 119 5.71 0.98 6.34
CA ARG A 119 6.20 1.05 7.71
C ARG A 119 5.92 -0.24 8.48
N LEU A 120 4.87 -0.99 8.12
CA LEU A 120 4.66 -2.36 8.57
C LEU A 120 5.78 -3.27 8.02
N LYS A 121 5.95 -3.36 6.69
CA LYS A 121 7.01 -4.17 6.04
C LYS A 121 8.38 -3.96 6.70
N LYS A 122 8.82 -2.70 6.82
CA LYS A 122 10.12 -2.30 7.40
C LYS A 122 10.30 -2.64 8.88
N ARG A 123 9.22 -2.81 9.65
CA ARG A 123 9.30 -3.08 11.10
C ARG A 123 9.04 -4.53 11.48
N THR A 124 8.31 -5.26 10.66
CA THR A 124 8.00 -6.67 10.91
C THR A 124 8.88 -7.62 10.10
N ASN A 125 9.62 -7.11 9.09
CA ASN A 125 10.38 -7.90 8.11
C ASN A 125 9.51 -8.99 7.46
N LEU A 126 8.28 -8.61 7.09
CA LEU A 126 7.28 -9.51 6.51
C LEU A 126 7.03 -9.21 5.04
N GLU A 127 6.70 -10.27 4.32
CA GLU A 127 6.41 -10.20 2.90
C GLU A 127 5.18 -9.32 2.59
N ALA A 128 5.21 -8.63 1.45
CA ALA A 128 4.16 -7.70 1.08
C ALA A 128 2.77 -8.38 1.00
N ARG A 129 2.76 -9.65 0.55
CA ARG A 129 1.55 -10.50 0.52
C ARG A 129 1.04 -10.83 1.93
N GLN A 130 1.96 -11.10 2.86
CA GLN A 130 1.61 -11.45 4.24
C GLN A 130 1.02 -10.25 4.99
N VAL A 131 1.64 -9.08 4.87
CA VAL A 131 1.12 -7.82 5.44
C VAL A 131 -0.27 -7.52 4.86
N SER A 132 -0.45 -7.63 3.54
CA SER A 132 -1.75 -7.41 2.89
C SER A 132 -2.83 -8.38 3.36
N ASN A 133 -2.50 -9.68 3.45
CA ASN A 133 -3.41 -10.70 3.96
C ASN A 133 -3.78 -10.50 5.44
N ALA A 134 -2.83 -10.02 6.26
CA ALA A 134 -3.09 -9.69 7.65
C ALA A 134 -4.02 -8.48 7.79
N LEU A 135 -3.75 -7.41 7.04
CA LEU A 135 -4.59 -6.22 6.99
C LEU A 135 -6.02 -6.56 6.54
N TYR A 136 -6.19 -7.36 5.49
CA TYR A 136 -7.51 -7.84 5.04
C TYR A 136 -8.24 -8.67 6.11
N LYS A 137 -7.54 -9.57 6.81
CA LYS A 137 -8.12 -10.33 7.93
C LYS A 137 -8.51 -9.42 9.10
N LEU A 138 -7.76 -8.35 9.37
CA LEU A 138 -8.04 -7.41 10.47
C LEU A 138 -9.18 -6.42 10.13
N THR A 139 -9.27 -5.93 8.89
CA THR A 139 -10.40 -5.09 8.44
C THR A 139 -11.68 -5.90 8.40
N LYS A 140 -11.66 -7.13 7.85
CA LYS A 140 -12.82 -8.02 7.80
C LYS A 140 -13.32 -8.43 9.21
N LYS A 141 -12.42 -8.49 10.20
CA LYS A 141 -12.77 -8.68 11.62
C LYS A 141 -13.24 -7.39 12.33
N GLY A 142 -13.29 -6.26 11.63
CA GLY A 142 -13.66 -4.96 12.22
C GLY A 142 -12.67 -4.40 13.25
N LYS A 143 -11.45 -4.97 13.37
CA LYS A 143 -10.44 -4.52 14.34
C LYS A 143 -9.72 -3.24 13.90
N ILE A 144 -9.58 -3.04 12.58
CA ILE A 144 -8.90 -1.89 11.99
C ILE A 144 -9.75 -1.30 10.86
N GLU A 145 -9.48 -0.05 10.52
CA GLU A 145 -10.17 0.72 9.50
C GLU A 145 -9.16 1.44 8.61
N THR A 146 -9.52 1.68 7.35
CA THR A 146 -8.69 2.43 6.38
C THR A 146 -9.01 3.91 6.49
N LEU A 147 -8.06 4.72 6.95
CA LEU A 147 -8.18 6.18 6.95
C LEU A 147 -8.06 6.73 5.52
N SER A 148 -7.12 6.17 4.75
CA SER A 148 -6.88 6.49 3.34
C SER A 148 -6.22 5.28 2.66
N ARG A 149 -6.00 5.35 1.33
CA ARG A 149 -5.35 4.24 0.60
C ARG A 149 -3.97 3.96 1.20
N GLY A 150 -3.81 2.74 1.74
CA GLY A 150 -2.56 2.28 2.35
C GLY A 150 -2.31 2.73 3.79
N VAL A 151 -3.21 3.50 4.42
CA VAL A 151 -3.09 3.96 5.83
C VAL A 151 -4.18 3.32 6.69
N TYR A 152 -3.77 2.60 7.72
CA TYR A 152 -4.67 1.83 8.60
C TYR A 152 -4.62 2.34 10.04
N ILE A 153 -5.78 2.48 10.66
CA ILE A 153 -5.99 2.87 12.06
C ILE A 153 -6.72 1.76 12.83
N LYS A 154 -6.59 1.70 14.16
CA LYS A 154 -7.49 0.87 14.98
C LYS A 154 -8.90 1.44 14.88
N LYS A 155 -9.90 0.60 14.57
CA LYS A 155 -11.30 1.02 14.58
C LYS A 155 -11.69 1.40 16.01
N LYS A 156 -12.21 2.61 16.22
CA LYS A 156 -12.89 2.96 17.46
C LYS A 156 -14.24 2.23 17.46
N LYS A 157 -14.52 1.52 18.55
CA LYS A 157 -15.84 0.94 18.83
C LYS A 157 -16.62 1.94 19.66
#